data_AF-A0A0F3KRC5-F1
#
_entry.id   AF-A0A0F3KRC5-F1
#
_cell.length_a   1.000
_cell.length_b   1.000
_cell.length_c   1.000
_cell.angle_alpha   90.00
_cell.angle_beta   90.00
_cell.angle_gamma   90.00
#
_symmetry.space_group_name_H-M   'P 1'
#
loop_
_entity.id
_entity.type
_entity.pdbx_description
1 polymer ?
#
loop_
_entity_poly.entity_id
_entity_poly.type
_entity_poly.pdbx_seq_one_letter_code
_entity_poly.pdbx_strand_id
1 'polypeptide(L)'
;MSSLHALAEMLRQLYTARQAKVADALLERVPRAALEQLLHESSAFLGYRVRYAVDDALRHRKPAADDHALTVMRAIAAVLNGWLLDGRRPAIRAVLRELSVVELVELAHLPEIHDEVASMTSDFTRGLP
;
A
#
# COMPACT_ATOMS: atom_id res chain seq x y z
N MET A 1 -10.32 9.36 -0.01
CA MET A 1 -8.88 9.05 -0.05
C MET A 1 -8.66 7.99 -1.13
N SER A 2 -7.43 7.73 -1.58
CA SER A 2 -7.13 6.86 -2.75
C SER A 2 -6.07 5.79 -2.46
N SER A 3 -5.96 4.82 -3.35
CA SER A 3 -4.91 3.78 -3.38
C SER A 3 -3.48 4.31 -3.23
N LEU A 4 -3.18 5.52 -3.74
CA LEU A 4 -1.89 6.17 -3.54
C LEU A 4 -1.69 6.66 -2.10
N HIS A 5 -2.74 7.14 -1.45
CA HIS A 5 -2.71 7.52 -0.03
C HIS A 5 -2.46 6.29 0.85
N ALA A 6 -3.14 5.19 0.53
CA ALA A 6 -2.92 3.91 1.20
C ALA A 6 -1.49 3.37 0.99
N LEU A 7 -0.94 3.49 -0.22
CA LEU A 7 0.45 3.12 -0.50
C LEU A 7 1.43 3.98 0.31
N ALA A 8 1.23 5.30 0.37
CA ALA A 8 2.07 6.20 1.16
C ALA A 8 2.01 5.86 2.67
N GLU A 9 0.82 5.66 3.23
CA GLU A 9 0.63 5.26 4.62
C GLU A 9 1.30 3.90 4.89
N MET A 10 1.14 2.93 3.99
CA MET A 10 1.79 1.63 4.11
C MET A 10 3.32 1.75 4.17
N LEU A 11 3.92 2.52 3.26
CA LEU A 11 5.37 2.77 3.28
C LEU A 11 5.81 3.47 4.57
N ARG A 12 5.05 4.48 5.04
CA ARG A 12 5.32 5.16 6.33
C ARG A 12 5.33 4.17 7.49
N GLN A 13 4.33 3.30 7.58
CA GLN A 13 4.21 2.29 8.63
C GLN A 13 5.36 1.26 8.55
N LEU A 14 5.69 0.77 7.36
CA LEU A 14 6.79 -0.19 7.15
C LEU A 14 8.14 0.39 7.61
N TYR A 15 8.46 1.62 7.21
CA TYR A 15 9.72 2.25 7.62
C TYR A 15 9.77 2.60 9.10
N THR A 16 8.64 3.02 9.68
CA THR A 16 8.52 3.29 11.12
C THR A 16 8.72 2.01 11.93
N ALA A 17 8.16 0.90 11.47
CA ALA A 17 8.31 -0.41 12.09
C ALA A 17 9.59 -1.17 11.71
N ARG A 18 10.56 -0.50 11.06
CA ARG A 18 11.84 -1.08 10.61
C ARG A 18 11.71 -2.29 9.67
N GLN A 19 10.60 -2.43 8.96
CA GLN A 19 10.36 -3.47 7.96
C GLN A 19 10.86 -3.07 6.57
N ALA A 20 12.11 -2.60 6.47
CA ALA A 20 12.67 -2.08 5.22
C ALA A 20 12.61 -3.10 4.07
N LYS A 21 12.96 -4.37 4.33
CA LYS A 21 12.89 -5.44 3.32
C LYS A 21 11.50 -5.64 2.72
N VAL A 22 10.43 -5.45 3.52
CA VAL A 22 9.06 -5.56 3.05
C VAL A 22 8.68 -4.31 2.23
N ALA A 23 9.17 -3.13 2.62
CA ALA A 23 9.00 -1.91 1.85
C ALA A 23 9.70 -1.98 0.49
N ASP A 24 10.93 -2.51 0.45
CA ASP A 24 11.68 -2.68 -0.80
C ASP A 24 10.95 -3.65 -1.74
N ALA A 25 10.51 -4.80 -1.22
CA ALA A 25 9.72 -5.77 -1.99
C ALA A 25 8.37 -5.21 -2.46
N LEU A 26 7.75 -4.31 -1.68
CA LEU A 26 6.53 -3.61 -2.09
C LEU A 26 6.83 -2.65 -3.25
N LEU A 27 7.89 -1.84 -3.15
CA LEU A 27 8.28 -0.90 -4.19
C LEU A 27 8.63 -1.59 -5.51
N GLU A 28 9.24 -2.78 -5.47
CA GLU A 28 9.52 -3.58 -6.66
C GLU A 28 8.25 -4.11 -7.35
N ARG A 29 7.18 -4.35 -6.59
CA ARG A 29 5.93 -4.97 -7.07
C ARG A 29 4.85 -3.96 -7.45
N VAL A 30 5.04 -2.67 -7.17
CA VAL A 30 4.11 -1.60 -7.56
C VAL A 30 4.50 -1.06 -8.94
N PRO A 31 3.56 -0.72 -9.84
CA PRO A 31 3.88 -0.24 -11.18
C PRO A 31 4.68 1.06 -11.12
N ARG A 32 5.65 1.23 -12.03
CA ARG A 32 6.48 2.44 -12.09
C ARG A 32 5.66 3.72 -12.14
N ALA A 33 4.60 3.74 -12.96
CA ALA A 33 3.70 4.89 -13.08
C ALA A 33 3.08 5.31 -11.74
N ALA A 34 2.71 4.34 -10.87
CA ALA A 34 2.15 4.64 -9.57
C ALA A 34 3.19 5.23 -8.61
N LEU A 35 4.44 4.76 -8.65
CA LEU A 35 5.55 5.32 -7.88
C LEU A 35 5.91 6.73 -8.33
N GLU A 36 5.94 6.96 -9.65
CA GLU A 36 6.16 8.28 -10.22
C GLU A 36 5.04 9.23 -9.80
N GLN A 37 3.77 8.81 -9.89
CA GLN A 37 2.63 9.60 -9.42
C GLN A 37 2.76 9.93 -7.93
N LEU A 38 3.20 8.96 -7.11
CA LEU A 38 3.45 9.18 -5.70
C LEU A 38 4.49 10.30 -5.47
N LEU A 39 5.57 10.36 -6.26
CA LEU A 39 6.58 11.42 -6.17
C LEU A 39 6.10 12.81 -6.63
N HIS A 40 5.07 12.86 -7.47
CA HIS A 40 4.45 14.13 -7.89
C HIS A 40 3.55 14.71 -6.80
N GLU A 41 3.13 13.91 -5.82
CA GLU A 41 2.41 14.39 -4.65
C GLU A 41 3.29 15.26 -3.74
N SER A 42 2.63 16.09 -2.92
CA SER A 42 3.32 17.04 -2.03
C SER A 42 4.29 16.34 -1.07
N SER A 43 5.40 17.02 -0.72
CA SER A 43 6.39 16.48 0.22
C SER A 43 5.81 16.28 1.64
N ALA A 44 4.82 17.08 2.03
CA ALA A 44 4.08 16.92 3.29
C ALA A 44 3.28 15.62 3.34
N PHE A 45 2.82 15.13 2.19
CA PHE A 45 2.05 13.89 2.08
C PHE A 45 2.92 12.62 2.23
N LEU A 46 4.10 12.59 1.61
CA LEU A 46 4.99 11.41 1.69
C LEU A 46 5.91 11.41 2.92
N GLY A 47 6.37 12.59 3.33
CA GLY A 47 7.50 12.72 4.23
C GLY A 47 8.84 12.38 3.54
N TYR A 48 9.93 12.95 4.06
CA TYR A 48 11.26 12.88 3.43
C TYR A 48 11.76 11.44 3.21
N ARG A 49 11.59 10.57 4.20
CA ARG A 49 12.11 9.19 4.15
C ARG A 49 11.42 8.34 3.07
N VAL A 50 10.10 8.42 2.97
CA VAL A 50 9.35 7.65 1.95
C VAL A 50 9.67 8.19 0.57
N ARG A 51 9.70 9.53 0.41
CA ARG A 51 10.06 10.15 -0.86
C ARG A 51 11.45 9.71 -1.33
N TYR A 52 12.44 9.72 -0.45
CA TYR A 52 13.79 9.26 -0.76
C TYR A 52 13.80 7.80 -1.20
N ALA A 53 13.12 6.91 -0.48
CA ALA A 53 13.11 5.49 -0.83
C ALA A 53 12.41 5.21 -2.17
N VAL A 54 11.34 5.94 -2.49
CA VAL A 54 10.63 5.81 -3.77
C VAL A 54 11.50 6.30 -4.92
N ASP A 55 12.17 7.45 -4.77
CA ASP A 55 13.12 8.00 -5.74
C ASP A 55 14.31 7.04 -5.95
N ASP A 56 14.87 6.50 -4.87
CA ASP A 56 15.95 5.52 -4.93
C ASP A 56 15.52 4.22 -5.64
N ALA A 57 14.35 3.69 -5.32
CA ALA A 57 13.80 2.51 -5.98
C ALA A 57 13.57 2.74 -7.47
N LEU A 58 13.07 3.92 -7.88
CA LEU A 58 12.86 4.26 -9.29
C LEU A 58 14.15 4.38 -10.09
N ARG A 59 15.24 4.87 -9.46
CA ARG A 59 16.58 4.98 -10.09
C ARG A 59 17.22 3.62 -10.31
N HIS A 60 17.02 2.69 -9.37
CA HIS A 60 17.63 1.36 -9.41
C HIS A 60 16.71 0.27 -9.97
N ARG A 61 15.51 0.64 -10.43
CA ARG A 61 14.51 -0.31 -10.94
C ARG A 61 15.02 -1.03 -12.19
N LYS A 62 14.94 -2.36 -12.17
CA LYS A 62 15.21 -3.19 -13.34
C LYS A 62 14.08 -3.06 -14.37
N PRO A 63 14.35 -3.03 -15.68
CA PRO A 63 13.32 -2.94 -16.72
C PRO A 63 12.23 -4.02 -16.60
N ALA A 64 12.62 -5.26 -16.28
CA ALA A 64 11.71 -6.40 -16.12
C ALA A 64 10.81 -6.32 -14.87
N ALA A 65 11.03 -5.36 -13.97
CA ALA A 65 10.22 -5.23 -12.75
C ALA A 65 8.80 -4.70 -13.02
N ASP A 66 8.58 -4.00 -14.14
CA ASP A 66 7.22 -3.59 -14.53
C ASP A 66 6.42 -4.75 -15.16
N ASP A 67 7.09 -5.68 -15.84
CA ASP A 67 6.44 -6.87 -16.45
C ASP A 67 5.78 -7.78 -15.40
N HIS A 68 6.21 -7.69 -14.14
CA HIS A 68 5.69 -8.48 -13.02
C HIS A 68 5.06 -7.60 -11.94
N ALA A 69 4.83 -6.31 -12.24
CA ALA A 69 4.17 -5.41 -11.32
C ALA A 69 2.72 -5.85 -11.10
N LEU A 70 2.30 -5.82 -9.85
CA LEU A 70 0.91 -5.98 -9.46
C LEU A 70 0.18 -4.64 -9.62
N THR A 71 -1.14 -4.66 -9.66
CA THR A 71 -1.90 -3.44 -9.39
C THR A 71 -1.58 -2.96 -7.96
N VAL A 72 -1.72 -1.65 -7.70
CA VAL A 72 -1.47 -1.08 -6.36
C VAL A 72 -2.31 -1.81 -5.30
N MET A 73 -3.57 -2.13 -5.59
CA MET A 73 -4.44 -2.89 -4.69
C MET A 73 -3.92 -4.29 -4.37
N ARG A 74 -3.46 -5.04 -5.37
CA ARG A 74 -2.90 -6.38 -5.14
C ARG A 74 -1.58 -6.33 -4.38
N ALA A 75 -0.74 -5.31 -4.62
CA ALA A 75 0.48 -5.10 -3.87
C ALA A 75 0.19 -4.76 -2.38
N ILE A 76 -0.79 -3.89 -2.13
CA ILE A 76 -1.27 -3.57 -0.78
C ILE A 76 -1.83 -4.82 -0.09
N ALA A 77 -2.68 -5.60 -0.76
CA ALA A 77 -3.27 -6.82 -0.23
C ALA A 77 -2.21 -7.80 0.31
N ALA A 78 -1.12 -8.00 -0.44
CA ALA A 78 -0.03 -8.89 -0.02
C ALA A 78 0.61 -8.47 1.31
N VAL A 79 0.83 -7.16 1.52
CA VAL A 79 1.40 -6.65 2.78
C VAL A 79 0.38 -6.71 3.91
N LEU A 80 -0.88 -6.39 3.64
CA LEU A 80 -1.94 -6.48 4.66
C LEU A 80 -2.11 -7.90 5.20
N ASN A 81 -2.07 -8.90 4.31
CA ASN A 81 -2.11 -10.31 4.71
C ASN A 81 -0.91 -10.69 5.58
N GLY A 82 0.30 -10.24 5.23
CA GLY A 82 1.49 -10.46 6.05
C GLY A 82 1.38 -9.80 7.44
N TRP A 83 0.92 -8.55 7.48
CA TRP A 83 0.67 -7.84 8.74
C TRP A 83 -0.40 -8.48 9.60
N LEU A 84 -1.42 -9.12 9.00
CA LEU A 84 -2.43 -9.82 9.74
C LEU A 84 -1.82 -11.00 10.51
N LEU A 85 -0.98 -11.79 9.84
CA LEU A 85 -0.25 -12.90 10.45
C LEU A 85 0.69 -12.43 11.58
N ASP A 86 1.27 -11.24 11.41
CA ASP A 86 2.10 -10.58 12.43
C ASP A 86 1.30 -9.92 13.57
N GLY A 87 -0.05 -9.96 13.54
CA GLY A 87 -0.91 -9.33 14.55
C GLY A 87 -1.01 -7.79 14.47
N ARG A 88 -0.60 -7.17 13.36
CA ARG A 88 -0.47 -5.71 13.19
C ARG A 88 -1.78 -5.02 12.76
N ARG A 89 -2.88 -5.37 13.41
CA ARG A 89 -4.23 -4.83 13.10
C ARG A 89 -4.32 -3.29 13.10
N PRO A 90 -3.64 -2.54 13.98
CA PRO A 90 -3.67 -1.07 13.92
C PRO A 90 -3.07 -0.51 12.62
N ALA A 91 -1.98 -1.10 12.12
CA ALA A 91 -1.36 -0.68 10.87
C ALA A 91 -2.26 -0.99 9.66
N ILE A 92 -2.93 -2.14 9.67
CA ILE A 92 -3.95 -2.49 8.68
C ILE A 92 -5.05 -1.43 8.66
N ARG A 93 -5.63 -1.09 9.82
CA ARG A 93 -6.69 -0.07 9.93
C ARG A 93 -6.23 1.31 9.44
N ALA A 94 -4.98 1.69 9.71
CA ALA A 94 -4.43 2.95 9.23
C ALA A 94 -4.41 3.01 7.69
N VAL A 95 -3.94 1.94 7.04
CA VAL A 95 -3.94 1.85 5.58
C VAL A 95 -5.36 1.82 5.01
N LEU A 96 -6.26 1.02 5.57
CA LEU A 96 -7.65 0.92 5.09
C LEU A 96 -8.38 2.26 5.13
N ARG A 97 -8.10 3.09 6.15
CA ARG A 97 -8.70 4.43 6.26
C ARG A 97 -8.35 5.36 5.08
N GLU A 98 -7.22 5.12 4.42
CA GLU A 98 -6.75 5.91 3.29
C GLU A 98 -7.33 5.45 1.93
N LEU A 99 -8.11 4.39 1.89
CA LEU A 99 -8.78 3.94 0.68
C LEU A 99 -10.13 4.64 0.49
N SER A 100 -10.53 4.82 -0.77
CA SER A 100 -11.91 5.18 -1.08
C SER A 100 -12.83 3.99 -0.83
N VAL A 101 -14.13 4.24 -0.80
CA VAL A 101 -15.15 3.20 -0.62
C VAL A 101 -15.14 2.20 -1.76
N VAL A 102 -14.95 2.68 -2.99
CA VAL A 102 -14.82 1.85 -4.18
C VAL A 102 -13.60 0.94 -4.06
N GLU A 103 -12.46 1.48 -3.63
CA GLU A 103 -11.23 0.70 -3.45
C GLU A 103 -11.30 -0.25 -2.25
N LEU A 104 -12.02 0.10 -1.18
CA LEU A 104 -12.30 -0.81 -0.06
C LEU A 104 -13.12 -2.02 -0.52
N VAL A 105 -14.14 -1.78 -1.34
CA VAL A 105 -14.94 -2.85 -1.95
C VAL A 105 -14.07 -3.68 -2.90
N GLU A 106 -13.28 -3.05 -3.77
CA GLU A 106 -12.35 -3.74 -4.67
C GLU A 106 -11.39 -4.66 -3.88
N LEU A 107 -10.74 -4.11 -2.85
CA LEU A 107 -9.80 -4.83 -1.99
C LEU A 107 -10.45 -6.05 -1.33
N ALA A 108 -11.68 -5.89 -0.82
CA ALA A 108 -12.42 -6.97 -0.15
C ALA A 108 -12.82 -8.12 -1.09
N HIS A 109 -12.88 -7.87 -2.41
CA HIS A 109 -13.23 -8.88 -3.41
C HIS A 109 -12.00 -9.49 -4.11
N LEU A 110 -10.77 -9.09 -3.75
CA LEU A 110 -9.57 -9.70 -4.31
C LEU A 110 -9.48 -11.17 -3.86
N PRO A 111 -9.27 -12.13 -4.77
CA PRO A 111 -9.25 -13.55 -4.41
C PRO A 111 -8.09 -13.94 -3.46
N GLU A 112 -7.02 -13.16 -3.43
CA GLU A 112 -5.89 -13.37 -2.53
C GLU A 112 -6.01 -12.68 -1.16
N ILE A 113 -7.02 -11.83 -0.93
CA ILE A 113 -7.16 -11.15 0.37
C ILE A 113 -7.59 -12.14 1.44
N HIS A 114 -7.04 -12.02 2.65
CA HIS A 114 -7.47 -12.83 3.78
C HIS A 114 -8.86 -12.37 4.26
N ASP A 115 -9.76 -13.32 4.56
CA ASP A 115 -11.16 -13.04 4.98
C ASP A 115 -11.27 -12.02 6.12
N GLU A 116 -10.36 -12.11 7.09
CA GLU A 116 -10.31 -11.14 8.19
C GLU A 116 -9.94 -9.72 7.74
N VAL A 117 -9.00 -9.56 6.80
CA VAL A 117 -8.68 -8.23 6.24
C VAL A 117 -9.86 -7.72 5.41
N ALA A 118 -10.51 -8.59 4.64
CA ALA A 118 -11.73 -8.24 3.90
C ALA A 118 -12.83 -7.77 4.86
N SER A 119 -13.05 -8.48 5.97
CA SER A 119 -14.03 -8.12 6.99
C SER A 119 -13.73 -6.75 7.63
N MET A 120 -12.45 -6.45 7.87
CA MET A 120 -12.01 -5.17 8.43
C MET A 120 -12.30 -3.98 7.51
N THR A 121 -12.46 -4.18 6.18
CA THR A 121 -12.88 -3.09 5.29
C THR A 121 -14.28 -2.58 5.62
N SER A 122 -15.14 -3.45 6.17
CA SER A 122 -16.53 -3.09 6.50
C SER A 122 -16.64 -2.04 7.61
N ASP A 123 -15.62 -1.92 8.47
CA ASP A 123 -15.56 -0.86 9.49
C ASP A 123 -15.51 0.55 8.87
N PHE A 124 -15.09 0.65 7.60
CA PHE A 124 -14.91 1.90 6.88
C PHE A 124 -15.97 2.11 5.78
N THR A 125 -16.79 1.09 5.47
CA THR A 125 -17.90 1.20 4.50
C THR A 125 -19.27 1.32 5.17
N ARG A 126 -19.43 0.90 6.43
CA ARG A 126 -20.71 0.88 7.19
C ARG A 126 -21.34 2.26 7.52
N GLY A 127 -20.89 3.34 6.90
CA GLY A 127 -21.42 4.69 7.11
C GLY A 127 -21.99 5.36 5.86
N LEU A 128 -22.15 4.63 4.75
CA LEU A 128 -22.69 5.18 3.51
C LEU A 128 -24.08 4.61 3.23
N PRO A 129 -25.04 5.46 2.83
CA PRO A 129 -26.40 5.04 2.48
C PRO A 129 -26.42 4.09 1.28
#